data_AF-L0JSJ6-F1
#
_entry.id   AF-L0JSJ6-F1
#
_cell.length_a   1.000
_cell.length_b   1.000
_cell.length_c   1.000
_cell.angle_alpha   90.00
_cell.angle_beta   90.00
_cell.angle_gamma   90.00
#
_symmetry.space_group_name_H-M   'P 1'
#
loop_
_entity.id
_entity.type
_entity.pdbx_description
1 polymer ?
#
loop_
_entity_poly.entity_id
_entity_poly.type
_entity_poly.pdbx_seq_one_letter_code
_entity_poly.pdbx_strand_id
1 'polypeptide(L)'
;MTGTLPGLEDVLELYAAALDRYGSEPFTLGQAQRELSSEASSRLLELGIAYGLFEFDGDRGAYAVRAEPDAPIEEWRSDAIDRAERLRAAALDRTSGTDHAEDGVETLTHDSRQFASVAVDEDPTVEAVGERLAALPLEEYAGVALRSPGERASAVQRLADRLCESSVTDETSLERPFRKESTDVVGADKDELEFQLFLERA
;
A
#
# COMPACT_ATOMS: atom_id res chain seq x y z
N MET A 1 26.79 -13.65 10.03
CA MET A 1 26.82 -12.49 10.96
C MET A 1 25.49 -12.50 11.69
N THR A 2 25.48 -12.74 12.99
CA THR A 2 24.28 -12.58 13.80
C THR A 2 24.00 -11.08 13.85
N GLY A 3 23.09 -10.60 13.01
CA GLY A 3 22.74 -9.18 12.92
C GLY A 3 22.01 -8.76 14.18
N THR A 4 22.66 -7.96 15.02
CA THR A 4 22.02 -7.34 16.17
C THR A 4 20.99 -6.33 15.68
N LEU A 5 19.76 -6.40 16.22
CA LEU A 5 18.71 -5.44 15.91
C LEU A 5 19.14 -4.03 16.38
N PRO A 6 19.08 -3.01 15.52
CA PRO A 6 19.50 -1.64 15.88
C PRO A 6 18.77 -1.10 17.12
N GLY A 7 19.50 -0.71 18.16
CA GLY A 7 18.91 -0.07 19.35
C GLY A 7 17.89 -0.94 20.10
N LEU A 8 18.02 -2.27 20.02
CA LEU A 8 17.05 -3.20 20.63
C LEU A 8 16.86 -2.96 22.13
N GLU A 9 17.95 -2.77 22.88
CA GLU A 9 17.87 -2.55 24.33
C GLU A 9 17.07 -1.28 24.65
N ASP A 10 17.39 -0.17 23.99
CA ASP A 10 16.67 1.11 24.17
C ASP A 10 15.17 0.97 23.83
N VAL A 11 14.84 0.18 22.81
CA VAL A 11 13.46 -0.11 22.44
C VAL A 11 12.76 -0.96 23.51
N LEU A 12 13.43 -1.99 24.03
CA LEU A 12 12.87 -2.86 25.08
C LEU A 12 12.67 -2.10 26.39
N GLU A 13 13.58 -1.20 26.75
CA GLU A 13 13.43 -0.30 27.89
C GLU A 13 12.21 0.62 27.71
N LEU A 14 12.07 1.23 26.54
CA LEU A 14 10.91 2.08 26.22
C LEU A 14 9.60 1.29 26.23
N TYR A 15 9.60 0.06 25.70
CA TYR A 15 8.45 -0.84 25.72
C TYR A 15 8.04 -1.23 27.13
N ALA A 16 8.99 -1.62 27.98
CA ALA A 16 8.71 -1.96 29.38
C ALA A 16 8.13 -0.75 30.13
N ALA A 17 8.67 0.45 29.92
CA ALA A 17 8.14 1.68 30.49
C ALA A 17 6.72 1.99 30.00
N ALA A 18 6.46 1.86 28.69
CA ALA A 18 5.15 2.10 28.10
C ALA A 18 4.11 1.11 28.63
N LEU A 19 4.45 -0.17 28.74
CA LEU A 19 3.57 -1.20 29.26
C LEU A 19 3.23 -0.96 30.74
N ASP A 20 4.22 -0.64 31.58
CA ASP A 20 3.98 -0.32 33.00
C ASP A 20 3.09 0.91 33.17
N ARG A 21 3.28 1.92 32.31
CA ARG A 21 2.59 3.20 32.43
C ARG A 21 1.19 3.21 31.81
N TYR A 22 1.03 2.64 30.64
CA TYR A 22 -0.17 2.76 29.79
C TYR A 22 -0.84 1.40 29.53
N GLY A 23 -0.16 0.27 29.73
CA GLY A 23 -0.67 -1.02 29.30
C GLY A 23 -0.95 -1.01 27.80
N SER A 24 -2.19 -1.29 27.41
CA SER A 24 -2.69 -1.22 26.03
C SER A 24 -3.31 0.13 25.66
N GLU A 25 -3.34 1.11 26.57
CA GLU A 25 -3.88 2.44 26.27
C GLU A 25 -2.96 3.23 25.31
N PRO A 26 -3.53 4.02 24.39
CA PRO A 26 -2.75 4.79 23.44
C PRO A 26 -2.06 6.01 24.08
N PHE A 27 -0.86 6.33 23.61
CA PHE A 27 -0.04 7.46 24.04
C PHE A 27 0.64 8.16 22.85
N THR A 28 0.94 9.45 22.99
CA THR A 28 1.61 10.26 21.96
C THR A 28 3.12 10.33 22.17
N LEU A 29 3.89 10.73 21.16
CA LEU A 29 5.33 10.98 21.29
C LEU A 29 5.64 11.98 22.43
N GLY A 30 4.83 13.05 22.56
CA GLY A 30 5.01 14.04 23.62
C GLY A 30 4.68 13.50 25.01
N GLN A 31 3.84 12.46 25.13
CA GLN A 31 3.64 11.74 26.39
C GLN A 31 4.82 10.81 26.66
N ALA A 32 5.28 10.05 25.66
CA ALA A 32 6.45 9.19 25.79
C ALA A 32 7.69 9.95 26.28
N GLN A 33 7.94 11.13 25.73
CA GLN A 33 9.07 12.00 26.10
C GLN A 33 8.99 12.54 27.53
N ARG A 34 7.78 12.80 28.03
CA ARG A 34 7.57 13.39 29.35
C ARG A 34 7.46 12.35 30.46
N GLU A 35 6.88 11.20 30.14
CA GLU A 35 6.40 10.25 31.14
C GLU A 35 7.14 8.90 31.10
N LEU A 36 7.77 8.53 29.98
CA LEU A 36 8.49 7.25 29.85
C LEU A 36 10.00 7.45 29.85
N SER A 37 10.51 8.25 28.92
CA SER A 37 11.94 8.54 28.79
C SER A 37 12.17 9.84 28.05
N SER A 38 13.08 10.68 28.56
CA SER A 38 13.51 11.89 27.84
C SER A 38 14.25 11.57 26.53
N GLU A 39 14.71 10.34 26.36
CA GLU A 39 15.36 9.85 25.14
C GLU A 39 14.36 9.25 24.14
N ALA A 40 13.07 9.16 24.51
CA ALA A 40 12.03 8.76 23.58
C ALA A 40 12.02 9.68 22.36
N SER A 41 12.10 9.07 21.19
CA SER A 41 12.15 9.76 19.92
C SER A 41 11.25 9.06 18.91
N SER A 42 10.85 9.79 17.86
CA SER A 42 10.10 9.22 16.74
C SER A 42 10.81 7.98 16.20
N ARG A 43 12.13 8.08 16.00
CA ARG A 43 12.96 6.98 15.53
C ARG A 43 12.91 5.75 16.43
N LEU A 44 12.94 5.92 17.75
CA LEU A 44 12.93 4.79 18.68
C LEU A 44 11.56 4.09 18.71
N LEU A 45 10.48 4.87 18.64
CA LEU A 45 9.13 4.35 18.49
C LEU A 45 8.92 3.67 17.13
N GLU A 46 9.44 4.24 16.05
CA GLU A 46 9.44 3.62 14.71
C GLU A 46 10.19 2.29 14.70
N LEU A 47 11.32 2.17 15.41
CA LEU A 47 12.02 0.90 15.58
C LEU A 47 11.19 -0.10 16.40
N GLY A 48 10.57 0.33 17.49
CA GLY A 48 9.67 -0.54 18.26
C GLY A 48 8.43 -0.97 17.48
N ILE A 49 7.91 -0.09 16.62
CA ILE A 49 6.92 -0.48 15.61
C ILE A 49 7.55 -1.52 14.71
N ALA A 50 8.71 -1.29 14.09
CA ALA A 50 9.40 -2.23 13.20
C ALA A 50 9.58 -3.63 13.82
N TYR A 51 9.82 -3.70 15.13
CA TYR A 51 9.97 -4.95 15.90
C TYR A 51 8.65 -5.59 16.33
N GLY A 52 7.51 -4.93 16.10
CA GLY A 52 6.17 -5.43 16.43
C GLY A 52 5.74 -5.17 17.88
N LEU A 53 6.50 -4.37 18.64
CA LEU A 53 6.21 -4.07 20.04
C LEU A 53 5.18 -2.96 20.20
N PHE A 54 5.16 -2.02 19.24
CA PHE A 54 4.19 -0.94 19.18
C PHE A 54 3.41 -0.98 17.86
N GLU A 55 2.26 -0.32 17.88
CA GLU A 55 1.54 0.11 16.69
C GLU A 55 1.33 1.61 16.69
N PHE A 56 1.06 2.17 15.51
CA PHE A 56 0.79 3.60 15.32
C PHE A 56 -0.54 3.78 14.59
N ASP A 57 -1.44 4.49 15.23
CA ASP A 57 -2.67 5.01 14.65
C ASP A 57 -2.36 6.36 14.00
N GLY A 58 -2.26 6.36 12.66
CA GLY A 58 -1.95 7.55 11.88
C GLY A 58 -3.03 8.64 11.97
N ASP A 59 -4.30 8.25 12.15
CA ASP A 59 -5.42 9.20 12.22
C ASP A 59 -5.41 9.95 13.56
N ARG A 60 -5.00 9.27 14.63
CA ARG A 60 -4.92 9.84 15.99
C ARG A 60 -3.54 10.36 16.35
N GLY A 61 -2.52 10.06 15.54
CA GLY A 61 -1.12 10.37 15.84
C GLY A 61 -0.65 9.73 17.14
N ALA A 62 -1.15 8.52 17.45
CA ALA A 62 -0.95 7.86 18.73
C ALA A 62 -0.30 6.48 18.55
N TYR A 63 0.49 6.10 19.55
CA TYR A 63 1.16 4.82 19.66
C TYR A 63 0.44 3.97 20.71
N ALA A 64 0.43 2.65 20.54
CA ALA A 64 -0.05 1.74 21.56
C ALA A 64 0.88 0.53 21.67
N VAL A 65 0.95 -0.08 22.85
CA VAL A 65 1.61 -1.37 23.01
C VAL A 65 0.77 -2.42 22.32
N ARG A 66 1.38 -3.18 21.42
CA ARG A 66 0.68 -4.17 20.60
C ARG A 66 0.63 -5.54 21.26
N ALA A 67 1.75 -6.00 21.80
CA ALA A 67 1.89 -7.34 22.36
C ALA A 67 2.13 -7.27 23.86
N GLU A 68 1.40 -8.06 24.64
CA GLU A 68 1.66 -8.26 26.06
C GLU A 68 2.81 -9.27 26.23
N PRO A 69 3.74 -9.06 27.18
CA PRO A 69 4.94 -9.88 27.33
C PRO A 69 4.63 -11.31 27.80
N ASP A 70 3.47 -11.52 28.41
CA ASP A 70 2.95 -12.82 28.85
C ASP A 70 1.97 -13.46 27.85
N ALA A 71 1.70 -12.80 26.72
CA ALA A 71 0.93 -13.41 25.65
C ALA A 71 1.61 -14.70 25.14
N PRO A 72 0.84 -15.73 24.75
CA PRO A 72 1.40 -16.98 24.24
C PRO A 72 2.35 -16.74 23.05
N ILE A 73 3.42 -17.55 22.97
CA ILE A 73 4.42 -17.41 21.90
C ILE A 73 3.82 -17.59 20.49
N GLU A 74 2.72 -18.32 20.39
CA GLU A 74 1.95 -18.49 19.14
C GLU A 74 1.35 -17.17 18.64
N GLU A 75 0.89 -16.30 19.55
CA GLU A 75 0.32 -14.99 19.22
C GLU A 75 1.41 -14.05 18.71
N TRP A 76 2.52 -13.96 19.44
CA TRP A 76 3.73 -13.26 19.01
C TRP A 76 4.22 -13.70 17.63
N ARG A 77 4.19 -15.02 17.37
CA ARG A 77 4.58 -15.57 16.07
C ARG A 77 3.59 -15.17 14.97
N SER A 78 2.29 -15.27 15.23
CA SER A 78 1.26 -14.90 14.26
C SER A 78 1.42 -13.44 13.84
N ASP A 79 1.54 -12.54 14.81
CA ASP A 79 1.72 -11.11 14.56
C ASP A 79 3.00 -10.80 13.76
N ALA A 80 4.10 -11.49 14.08
CA ALA A 80 5.35 -11.33 13.36
C ALA A 80 5.24 -11.81 11.90
N ILE A 81 4.51 -12.90 11.65
CA ILE A 81 4.25 -13.42 10.30
C ILE A 81 3.39 -12.42 9.52
N ASP A 82 2.25 -11.99 10.05
CA ASP A 82 1.34 -11.04 9.39
C ASP A 82 2.06 -9.73 9.01
N ARG A 83 2.97 -9.28 9.88
CA ARG A 83 3.82 -8.11 9.60
C ARG A 83 4.83 -8.39 8.49
N ALA A 84 5.53 -9.52 8.56
CA ALA A 84 6.51 -9.90 7.55
C ALA A 84 5.85 -10.05 6.17
N GLU A 85 4.65 -10.59 6.11
CA GLU A 85 3.86 -10.69 4.88
C GLU A 85 3.47 -9.33 4.32
N ARG A 86 2.99 -8.39 5.15
CA ARG A 86 2.73 -7.01 4.72
C ARG A 86 3.97 -6.30 4.20
N LEU A 87 5.11 -6.47 4.88
CA LEU A 87 6.39 -5.90 4.44
C LEU A 87 6.85 -6.53 3.12
N ARG A 88 6.71 -7.86 2.97
CA ARG A 88 7.00 -8.57 1.72
C ARG A 88 6.13 -8.03 0.59
N ALA A 89 4.82 -7.90 0.80
CA ALA A 89 3.89 -7.36 -0.19
C ALA A 89 4.28 -5.94 -0.61
N ALA A 90 4.55 -5.04 0.34
CA ALA A 90 4.98 -3.67 0.05
C ALA A 90 6.36 -3.57 -0.61
N ALA A 91 7.26 -4.52 -0.33
CA ALA A 91 8.56 -4.61 -0.99
C ALA A 91 8.45 -5.16 -2.40
N LEU A 92 7.60 -6.19 -2.62
CA LEU A 92 7.31 -6.73 -3.93
C LEU A 92 6.63 -5.68 -4.82
N ASP A 93 5.67 -4.94 -4.29
CA ASP A 93 5.04 -3.79 -4.96
C ASP A 93 6.10 -2.79 -5.46
N ARG A 94 7.07 -2.44 -4.60
CA ARG A 94 8.17 -1.53 -4.97
C ARG A 94 9.23 -2.13 -5.89
N THR A 95 9.42 -3.45 -5.92
CA THR A 95 10.53 -4.10 -6.64
C THR A 95 10.11 -4.82 -7.93
N SER A 96 8.81 -5.07 -8.12
CA SER A 96 8.28 -5.78 -9.29
C SER A 96 8.22 -4.95 -10.58
N GLY A 97 8.90 -3.79 -10.62
CA GLY A 97 9.32 -3.19 -11.88
C GLY A 97 8.26 -2.37 -12.60
N THR A 98 7.78 -1.30 -11.96
CA THR A 98 7.14 -0.18 -12.65
C THR A 98 8.07 1.02 -12.59
N ASP A 99 8.61 1.39 -13.75
CA ASP A 99 9.40 2.60 -13.92
C ASP A 99 8.56 3.80 -13.48
N HIS A 100 8.83 4.28 -12.26
CA HIS A 100 8.35 5.57 -11.79
C HIS A 100 9.07 6.63 -12.60
N ALA A 101 8.40 7.17 -13.61
CA ALA A 101 8.85 8.39 -14.25
C ALA A 101 8.90 9.51 -13.20
N GLU A 102 9.83 10.46 -13.36
CA GLU A 102 10.11 11.55 -12.40
C GLU A 102 8.87 12.43 -12.05
N ASP A 103 7.75 12.26 -12.77
CA ASP A 103 6.47 12.95 -12.57
C ASP A 103 5.45 12.19 -11.70
N GLY A 104 5.82 11.06 -11.09
CA GLY A 104 4.96 10.32 -10.15
C GLY A 104 3.80 9.55 -10.79
N VAL A 105 3.76 9.49 -12.12
CA VAL A 105 2.86 8.62 -12.88
C VAL A 105 3.59 7.32 -13.15
N GLU A 106 2.99 6.23 -12.66
CA GLU A 106 3.48 4.89 -12.92
C GLU A 106 3.25 4.51 -14.38
N THR A 107 4.22 3.87 -15.05
CA THR A 107 4.09 3.54 -16.48
C THR A 107 4.28 2.05 -16.75
N LEU A 108 3.55 1.53 -17.75
CA LEU A 108 3.71 0.17 -18.28
C LEU A 108 4.02 0.21 -19.76
N THR A 109 4.93 -0.65 -20.21
CA THR A 109 5.22 -0.82 -21.64
C THR A 109 4.51 -2.07 -22.16
N HIS A 110 3.64 -1.89 -23.16
CA HIS A 110 2.95 -2.97 -23.88
C HIS A 110 3.08 -2.75 -25.39
N ASP A 111 3.51 -3.77 -26.12
CA ASP A 111 3.76 -3.68 -27.57
C ASP A 111 4.61 -2.46 -27.99
N SER A 112 5.67 -2.18 -27.25
CA SER A 112 6.57 -1.02 -27.46
C SER A 112 5.91 0.37 -27.29
N ARG A 113 4.71 0.43 -26.71
CA ARG A 113 4.00 1.66 -26.34
C ARG A 113 3.92 1.81 -24.84
N GLN A 114 3.95 3.04 -24.36
CA GLN A 114 3.84 3.35 -22.94
C GLN A 114 2.40 3.73 -22.57
N PHE A 115 1.94 3.16 -21.47
CA PHE A 115 0.62 3.37 -20.89
C PHE A 115 0.80 3.92 -19.47
N ALA A 116 -0.04 4.87 -19.08
CA ALA A 116 -0.14 5.29 -17.70
C ALA A 116 -0.79 4.17 -16.88
N SER A 117 -0.15 3.73 -15.81
CA SER A 117 -0.58 2.59 -15.02
C SER A 117 -1.41 3.03 -13.83
N VAL A 118 -2.53 2.34 -13.61
CA VAL A 118 -3.46 2.62 -12.51
C VAL A 118 -3.83 1.33 -11.82
N ALA A 119 -3.37 1.19 -10.58
CA ALA A 119 -3.82 0.13 -9.68
C ALA A 119 -5.29 0.34 -9.28
N VAL A 120 -6.05 -0.74 -9.39
CA VAL A 120 -7.48 -0.80 -9.09
C VAL A 120 -7.69 -1.56 -7.78
N ASP A 121 -8.30 -0.88 -6.80
CA ASP A 121 -8.56 -1.40 -5.46
C ASP A 121 -9.67 -2.46 -5.42
N GLU A 122 -10.03 -2.93 -4.22
CA GLU A 122 -10.99 -4.03 -4.00
C GLU A 122 -12.42 -3.72 -4.45
N ASP A 123 -12.83 -2.45 -4.34
CA ASP A 123 -14.18 -1.98 -4.70
C ASP A 123 -14.11 -0.67 -5.51
N PRO A 124 -13.64 -0.73 -6.77
CA PRO A 124 -13.43 0.48 -7.56
C PRO A 124 -14.77 1.02 -8.08
N THR A 125 -15.04 2.29 -7.81
CA THR A 125 -16.12 3.01 -8.49
C THR A 125 -15.60 3.64 -9.78
N VAL A 126 -16.45 3.72 -10.81
CA VAL A 126 -16.10 4.38 -12.08
C VAL A 126 -15.76 5.85 -11.87
N GLU A 127 -16.45 6.52 -10.94
CA GLU A 127 -16.20 7.92 -10.57
C GLU A 127 -14.79 8.11 -10.01
N ALA A 128 -14.42 7.34 -8.97
CA ALA A 128 -13.11 7.47 -8.34
C ALA A 128 -11.96 7.14 -9.31
N VAL A 129 -12.14 6.11 -10.14
CA VAL A 129 -11.15 5.78 -11.18
C VAL A 129 -11.12 6.88 -12.24
N GLY A 130 -12.27 7.36 -12.70
CA GLY A 130 -12.37 8.44 -13.68
C GLY A 130 -11.68 9.73 -13.23
N GLU A 131 -11.82 10.13 -11.96
CA GLU A 131 -11.11 11.28 -11.39
C GLU A 131 -9.59 11.08 -11.39
N ARG A 132 -9.12 9.89 -10.98
CA ARG A 132 -7.70 9.55 -11.03
C ARG A 132 -7.16 9.63 -12.46
N LEU A 133 -7.91 9.09 -13.42
CA LEU A 133 -7.52 9.12 -14.84
C LEU A 133 -7.51 10.53 -15.42
N ALA A 134 -8.46 11.38 -15.04
CA ALA A 134 -8.51 12.78 -15.48
C ALA A 134 -7.35 13.62 -14.94
N ALA A 135 -6.75 13.22 -13.81
CA ALA A 135 -5.58 13.89 -13.24
C ALA A 135 -4.25 13.47 -13.91
N LEU A 136 -4.24 12.42 -14.74
CA LEU A 136 -3.05 11.95 -15.42
C LEU A 136 -2.79 12.76 -16.70
N PRO A 137 -1.53 13.04 -17.06
CA PRO A 137 -1.16 13.66 -18.33
C PRO A 137 -1.27 12.63 -19.48
N LEU A 138 -2.50 12.18 -19.78
CA LEU A 138 -2.79 11.11 -20.75
C LEU A 138 -2.41 11.46 -22.20
N GLU A 139 -2.03 12.71 -22.47
CA GLU A 139 -1.48 13.16 -23.75
C GLU A 139 -0.08 12.60 -24.02
N GLU A 140 0.64 12.22 -22.96
CA GLU A 140 2.02 11.72 -23.04
C GLU A 140 2.09 10.20 -23.25
N TYR A 141 0.94 9.51 -23.16
CA TYR A 141 0.85 8.05 -23.19
C TYR A 141 -0.04 7.57 -24.34
N ALA A 142 0.17 6.33 -24.77
CA ALA A 142 -0.71 5.66 -25.72
C ALA A 142 -2.11 5.38 -25.14
N GLY A 143 -2.19 5.29 -23.81
CA GLY A 143 -3.41 4.96 -23.10
C GLY A 143 -3.16 4.73 -21.61
N VAL A 144 -4.05 3.94 -21.01
CA VAL A 144 -4.04 3.58 -19.60
C VAL A 144 -3.98 2.06 -19.44
N ALA A 145 -3.21 1.56 -18.49
CA ALA A 145 -3.22 0.17 -18.06
C ALA A 145 -3.87 0.07 -16.67
N LEU A 146 -5.03 -0.56 -16.58
CA LEU A 146 -5.69 -0.89 -15.32
C LEU A 146 -5.10 -2.19 -14.77
N ARG A 147 -4.65 -2.19 -13.52
CA ARG A 147 -4.00 -3.36 -12.89
C ARG A 147 -4.72 -3.81 -11.62
N SER A 148 -4.78 -5.12 -11.41
CA SER A 148 -5.27 -5.71 -10.16
C SER A 148 -4.69 -7.11 -9.93
N PRO A 149 -4.80 -7.67 -8.72
CA PRO A 149 -4.64 -9.12 -8.53
C PRO A 149 -5.53 -9.92 -9.51
N GLY A 150 -5.05 -11.07 -9.95
CA GLY A 150 -5.69 -11.90 -10.97
C GLY A 150 -7.10 -12.38 -10.61
N GLU A 151 -7.33 -12.64 -9.32
CA GLU A 151 -8.66 -12.98 -8.78
C GLU A 151 -9.70 -11.87 -8.98
N ARG A 152 -9.26 -10.63 -9.23
CA ARG A 152 -10.12 -9.44 -9.44
C ARG A 152 -10.30 -9.05 -10.90
N ALA A 153 -9.79 -9.84 -11.84
CA ALA A 153 -9.89 -9.56 -13.28
C ALA A 153 -11.31 -9.23 -13.74
N SER A 154 -12.33 -9.91 -13.20
CA SER A 154 -13.74 -9.66 -13.52
C SER A 154 -14.23 -8.27 -13.07
N ALA A 155 -13.74 -7.75 -11.95
CA ALA A 155 -14.09 -6.41 -11.48
C ALA A 155 -13.48 -5.34 -12.40
N VAL A 156 -12.20 -5.49 -12.74
CA VAL A 156 -11.50 -4.60 -13.68
C VAL A 156 -12.15 -4.62 -15.05
N GLN A 157 -12.56 -5.79 -15.55
CA GLN A 157 -13.27 -5.90 -16.82
C GLN A 157 -14.55 -5.08 -16.86
N ARG A 158 -15.39 -5.17 -15.81
CA ARG A 158 -16.64 -4.40 -15.70
C ARG A 158 -16.38 -2.90 -15.59
N LEU A 159 -15.38 -2.51 -14.79
CA LEU A 159 -14.94 -1.13 -14.68
C LEU A 159 -14.52 -0.59 -16.06
N ALA A 160 -13.69 -1.34 -16.78
CA ALA A 160 -13.22 -0.98 -18.10
C ALA A 160 -14.35 -0.92 -19.15
N ASP A 161 -15.35 -1.81 -19.06
CA ASP A 161 -16.54 -1.73 -19.92
C ASP A 161 -17.25 -0.39 -19.71
N ARG A 162 -17.48 0.00 -18.45
CA ARG A 162 -18.11 1.29 -18.13
C ARG A 162 -17.27 2.49 -18.58
N LEU A 163 -15.94 2.42 -18.45
CA LEU A 163 -15.03 3.48 -18.94
C LEU A 163 -15.04 3.64 -20.46
N CYS A 164 -15.53 2.63 -21.20
CA CYS A 164 -15.69 2.68 -22.65
C CYS A 164 -17.10 3.13 -23.08
N GLU A 165 -18.06 3.25 -22.16
CA GLU A 165 -19.40 3.73 -22.46
C GLU A 165 -19.37 5.24 -22.72
N SER A 166 -20.12 5.71 -23.72
CA SER A 166 -20.17 7.14 -24.05
C SER A 166 -20.73 8.00 -22.91
N SER A 167 -21.56 7.44 -22.03
CA SER A 167 -22.11 8.13 -20.86
C SER A 167 -21.08 8.37 -19.76
N VAL A 168 -19.90 7.74 -19.81
CA VAL A 168 -18.87 7.91 -18.78
C VAL A 168 -18.43 9.36 -18.63
N THR A 169 -18.46 10.15 -19.71
CA THR A 169 -18.10 11.57 -19.68
C THR A 169 -19.13 12.42 -18.94
N ASP A 170 -20.37 11.93 -18.80
CA ASP A 170 -21.42 12.58 -18.00
C ASP A 170 -21.32 12.19 -16.52
N GLU A 171 -20.74 11.02 -16.23
CA GLU A 171 -20.58 10.44 -14.89
C GLU A 171 -19.23 10.77 -14.25
N THR A 172 -18.26 11.28 -15.01
CA THR A 172 -16.87 11.47 -14.57
C THR A 172 -16.25 12.73 -15.16
N SER A 173 -15.05 13.08 -14.70
CA SER A 173 -14.26 14.20 -15.24
C SER A 173 -13.51 13.87 -16.55
N LEU A 174 -13.80 12.74 -17.19
CA LEU A 174 -13.14 12.33 -18.42
C LEU A 174 -13.65 13.13 -19.63
N GLU A 175 -12.72 13.61 -20.46
CA GLU A 175 -13.07 14.36 -21.68
C GLU A 175 -13.68 13.48 -22.79
N ARG A 176 -13.36 12.18 -22.79
CA ARG A 176 -13.79 11.20 -23.78
C ARG A 176 -13.79 9.78 -23.22
N PRO A 177 -14.64 8.87 -23.75
CA PRO A 177 -14.57 7.47 -23.39
C PRO A 177 -13.27 6.83 -23.88
N PHE A 178 -12.89 5.73 -23.23
CA PHE A 178 -11.79 4.88 -23.68
C PHE A 178 -12.26 3.81 -24.67
N ARG A 179 -11.31 3.08 -25.24
CA ARG A 179 -11.54 1.84 -25.99
C ARG A 179 -10.70 0.73 -25.40
N LYS A 180 -11.29 -0.44 -25.20
CA LYS A 180 -10.54 -1.64 -24.84
C LYS A 180 -9.62 -2.04 -25.98
N GLU A 181 -8.36 -2.25 -25.62
CA GLU A 181 -7.33 -2.65 -26.57
C GLU A 181 -6.96 -4.12 -26.38
N SER A 182 -6.40 -4.44 -25.21
CA SER A 182 -5.90 -5.78 -24.91
C SER A 182 -5.97 -6.06 -23.40
N THR A 183 -5.68 -7.30 -23.04
CA THR A 183 -5.53 -7.73 -21.66
C THR A 183 -4.33 -8.66 -21.56
N ASP A 184 -3.64 -8.61 -20.42
CA ASP A 184 -2.54 -9.51 -20.12
C ASP A 184 -2.68 -10.05 -18.69
N VAL A 185 -2.06 -11.20 -18.43
CA VAL A 185 -1.93 -11.78 -17.09
C VAL A 185 -0.47 -12.09 -16.87
N VAL A 186 0.15 -11.35 -15.97
CA VAL A 186 1.58 -11.48 -15.67
C VAL A 186 1.76 -12.01 -14.24
N GLY A 187 2.83 -12.77 -14.01
CA GLY A 187 3.10 -13.34 -12.69
C GLY A 187 3.87 -14.65 -12.80
N ALA A 188 4.82 -14.86 -11.90
CA ALA A 188 5.63 -16.08 -11.86
C ALA A 188 4.94 -17.23 -11.11
N ASP A 189 4.03 -16.90 -10.19
CA ASP A 189 3.26 -17.85 -9.39
C ASP A 189 1.76 -17.69 -9.70
N LYS A 190 1.05 -18.82 -9.68
CA LYS A 190 -0.41 -18.88 -9.84
C LYS A 190 -1.15 -18.12 -8.73
N ASP A 191 -0.54 -17.99 -7.56
CA ASP A 191 -1.12 -17.31 -6.39
C ASP A 191 -0.70 -15.82 -6.36
N GLU A 192 0.17 -15.38 -7.28
CA GLU A 192 0.69 -14.01 -7.42
C GLU A 192 0.49 -13.48 -8.86
N LEU A 193 -0.60 -13.86 -9.51
CA LEU A 193 -0.96 -13.35 -10.84
C LEU A 193 -1.49 -11.92 -10.72
N GLU A 194 -1.04 -11.03 -11.61
CA GLU A 194 -1.57 -9.69 -11.85
C GLU A 194 -2.32 -9.68 -13.18
N PHE A 195 -3.54 -9.18 -13.16
CA PHE A 195 -4.34 -8.91 -14.36
C PHE A 195 -4.12 -7.46 -14.80
N GLN A 196 -3.82 -7.28 -16.08
CA GLN A 196 -3.61 -5.99 -16.72
C GLN A 196 -4.62 -5.81 -17.86
N LEU A 197 -5.27 -4.65 -17.94
CA LEU A 197 -6.19 -4.31 -19.02
C LEU A 197 -5.78 -2.96 -19.62
N PHE A 198 -5.49 -2.97 -20.92
CA PHE A 198 -5.02 -1.81 -21.66
C PHE A 198 -6.21 -1.11 -22.35
N LEU A 199 -6.27 0.20 -22.15
CA LEU A 199 -7.29 1.10 -22.66
C LEU A 199 -6.64 2.19 -23.50
N GLU A 200 -7.08 2.36 -24.74
CA GLU A 200 -6.69 3.48 -25.60
C GLU A 200 -7.70 4.61 -25.54
N ARG A 201 -7.26 5.83 -25.85
CA ARG A 201 -8.16 6.98 -25.98
C ARG A 201 -8.93 6.86 -27.30
N ALA A 202 -10.26 7.04 -27.26
CA ALA A 202 -11.13 6.98 -28.44
C ALA A 202 -10.92 8.13 -29.45
#